data_AF-A0A510E2X2-F1
#
_entry.id   AF-A0A510E2X2-F1
#
_cell.length_a   1.000
_cell.length_b   1.000
_cell.length_c   1.000
_cell.angle_alpha   90.00
_cell.angle_beta   90.00
_cell.angle_gamma   90.00
#
_symmetry.space_group_name_H-M   'P 1'
#
loop_
_entity.id
_entity.type
_entity.pdbx_description
1 polymer ?
#
loop_
_entity_poly.entity_id
_entity_poly.type
_entity_poly.pdbx_seq_one_letter_code
_entity_poly.pdbx_strand_id
1 'polypeptide(L)'
;MIIGIGRGPLADFITGYYSEYVGEIIFPYPGFYDDKKLLLSSKLGYIPYLKKLVKLHNYVRIALWPDYIKPKVAAKIVKLDLLRNIVFVVPVHSLNDIEIGEELESQGFGVFYGYASDEKYRDYSLSEFLTVIKGDKWYLGVSSKRELKEALVNNFNGLDVTGYLFGRNEDRKDPKKLQKMLTELLRIISKPQGRQLSLYDFSSKLGSLRR
;
A
#
# COMPACT_ATOMS: atom_id res chain seq x y z
N MET A 1 -3.92 -8.68 -4.99
CA MET A 1 -3.71 -7.40 -4.29
C MET A 1 -2.92 -7.70 -3.02
N ILE A 2 -1.88 -6.92 -2.75
CA ILE A 2 -0.98 -7.08 -1.60
C ILE A 2 -1.52 -6.33 -0.37
N ILE A 3 -1.27 -6.85 0.84
CA ILE A 3 -1.66 -6.21 2.10
C ILE A 3 -0.42 -5.89 2.94
N GLY A 4 -0.18 -4.60 3.19
CA GLY A 4 0.77 -4.12 4.19
C GLY A 4 0.12 -3.95 5.56
N ILE A 5 0.84 -4.31 6.62
CA ILE A 5 0.37 -4.11 8.00
C ILE A 5 1.49 -3.48 8.82
N GLY A 6 1.30 -2.22 9.18
CA GLY A 6 2.26 -1.47 10.00
C GLY A 6 2.43 -2.05 11.40
N ARG A 7 3.41 -1.52 12.13
CA ARG A 7 3.77 -2.00 13.47
C ARG A 7 2.58 -1.89 14.43
N GLY A 8 2.21 -3.00 15.06
CA GLY A 8 1.19 -3.04 16.10
C GLY A 8 0.69 -4.45 16.39
N PRO A 9 -0.29 -4.59 17.31
CA PRO A 9 -0.78 -5.91 17.76
C PRO A 9 -1.28 -6.82 16.63
N LEU A 10 -1.80 -6.25 15.56
CA LEU A 10 -2.23 -7.01 14.38
C LEU A 10 -1.06 -7.67 13.64
N ALA A 11 0.06 -6.95 13.49
CA ALA A 11 1.27 -7.51 12.87
C ALA A 11 1.85 -8.64 13.73
N ASP A 12 1.88 -8.45 15.05
CA ASP A 12 2.35 -9.48 15.99
C ASP A 12 1.46 -10.73 15.94
N PHE A 13 0.13 -10.53 15.90
CA PHE A 13 -0.84 -11.62 15.78
C PHE A 13 -0.65 -12.43 14.50
N ILE A 14 -0.54 -11.78 13.34
CA ILE A 14 -0.38 -12.46 12.05
C ILE A 14 0.94 -13.23 12.00
N THR A 15 2.02 -12.62 12.49
CA THR A 15 3.34 -13.27 12.52
C THR A 15 3.34 -14.50 13.41
N GLY A 16 2.67 -14.44 14.57
CA GLY A 16 2.63 -15.55 15.52
C GLY A 16 1.65 -16.68 15.19
N TYR A 17 0.54 -16.37 14.50
CA TYR A 17 -0.61 -17.29 14.41
C TYR A 17 -1.16 -17.50 13.00
N TYR A 18 -0.66 -16.78 12.00
CA TYR A 18 -1.25 -16.76 10.65
C TYR A 18 -0.17 -16.78 9.55
N SER A 19 0.85 -17.63 9.74
CA SER A 19 2.06 -17.70 8.92
C SER A 19 1.84 -18.21 7.50
N GLU A 20 0.76 -18.95 7.24
CA GLU A 20 0.52 -19.60 5.96
C GLU A 20 0.37 -18.64 4.76
N TYR A 21 0.01 -17.36 5.00
CA TYR A 21 -0.11 -16.33 3.95
C TYR A 21 0.98 -15.25 4.02
N VAL A 22 1.86 -15.34 5.03
CA VAL A 22 2.91 -14.33 5.26
C VAL A 22 3.97 -14.46 4.17
N GLY A 23 4.28 -13.35 3.51
CA GLY A 23 5.30 -13.29 2.46
C GLY A 23 4.79 -13.56 1.04
N GLU A 24 3.55 -14.05 0.88
CA GLU A 24 2.91 -14.18 -0.43
C GLU A 24 1.97 -13.01 -0.73
N ILE A 25 1.06 -12.72 0.21
CA ILE A 25 0.00 -11.71 0.02
C ILE A 25 -0.02 -10.71 1.18
N ILE A 26 0.37 -11.13 2.38
CA ILE A 26 0.41 -10.28 3.58
C ILE A 26 1.86 -10.01 4.00
N PHE A 27 2.16 -8.74 4.24
CA PHE A 27 3.44 -8.26 4.78
C PHE A 27 3.19 -7.56 6.12
N PRO A 28 3.22 -8.29 7.25
CA PRO A 28 3.24 -7.68 8.57
C PRO A 28 4.60 -7.03 8.85
N TYR A 29 4.63 -6.01 9.71
CA TYR A 29 5.89 -5.41 10.17
C TYR A 29 6.87 -6.50 10.69
N PRO A 30 8.16 -6.47 10.29
CA PRO A 30 8.84 -5.43 9.52
C PRO A 30 8.75 -5.59 7.98
N GLY A 31 8.11 -6.63 7.45
CA GLY A 31 7.99 -6.87 6.00
C GLY A 31 7.35 -5.70 5.25
N PHE A 32 6.34 -5.06 5.85
CA PHE A 32 5.85 -3.74 5.49
C PHE A 32 6.35 -2.70 6.49
N TYR A 33 7.22 -1.79 6.03
CA TYR A 33 7.87 -0.79 6.88
C TYR A 33 7.23 0.59 6.73
N ASP A 34 6.36 0.92 7.69
CA ASP A 34 5.63 2.18 7.79
C ASP A 34 5.79 2.78 9.20
N ASP A 35 7.03 3.14 9.57
CA ASP A 35 7.32 3.78 10.86
C ASP A 35 6.87 5.25 10.86
N LYS A 36 5.55 5.47 10.79
CA LYS A 36 4.90 6.80 10.83
C LYS A 36 5.34 7.62 12.03
N LYS A 37 5.59 6.97 13.17
CA LYS A 37 6.05 7.67 14.39
C LYS A 37 7.37 8.40 14.16
N LEU A 38 8.32 7.77 13.46
CA LEU A 38 9.58 8.45 13.11
C LEU A 38 9.36 9.56 12.09
N LEU A 39 8.60 9.30 11.03
CA LEU A 39 8.32 10.31 9.99
C LEU A 39 7.63 11.56 10.56
N LEU A 40 6.70 11.38 11.50
CA LEU A 40 5.92 12.47 12.11
C LEU A 40 6.61 13.11 13.33
N SER A 41 7.74 12.56 13.79
CA SER A 41 8.42 13.08 14.99
C SER A 41 8.97 14.51 14.80
N SER A 42 9.37 14.85 13.58
CA SER A 42 9.92 16.16 13.22
C SER A 42 10.06 16.27 11.70
N LYS A 43 10.30 17.48 11.19
CA LYS A 43 10.66 17.71 9.77
C LYS A 43 11.88 16.91 9.31
N LEU A 44 12.75 16.48 10.24
CA LEU A 44 13.94 15.68 9.97
C LEU A 44 13.74 14.20 10.29
N GLY A 45 12.52 13.77 10.60
CA GLY A 45 12.16 12.39 10.97
C GLY A 45 12.49 11.35 9.89
N TYR A 46 12.55 11.78 8.63
CA TYR A 46 12.98 10.94 7.51
C TYR A 46 14.45 10.46 7.65
N ILE A 47 15.33 11.21 8.32
CA ILE A 47 16.73 10.81 8.53
C ILE A 47 16.84 9.54 9.39
N PRO A 48 16.33 9.50 10.64
CA PRO A 48 16.36 8.28 11.44
C PRO A 48 15.50 7.17 10.83
N TYR A 49 14.42 7.51 10.11
CA TYR A 49 13.63 6.53 9.35
C TYR A 49 14.48 5.78 8.33
N LEU A 50 15.16 6.50 7.43
CA LEU A 50 15.99 5.92 6.37
C LEU A 50 17.17 5.11 6.95
N LYS A 51 17.84 5.63 7.99
CA LYS A 51 18.92 4.90 8.67
C LYS A 51 18.44 3.59 9.28
N LYS A 52 17.23 3.56 9.83
CA LYS A 52 16.62 2.34 10.39
C LYS A 52 16.17 1.38 9.30
N LEU A 53 15.62 1.89 8.19
CA LEU A 53 15.26 1.09 7.03
C LEU A 53 16.48 0.33 6.46
N VAL A 54 17.64 1.00 6.33
CA VAL A 54 18.89 0.33 5.94
C VAL A 54 19.28 -0.80 6.90
N LYS A 55 19.08 -0.64 8.21
CA LYS A 55 19.36 -1.73 9.17
C LYS A 55 18.42 -2.92 9.01
N LEU A 56 17.20 -2.69 8.50
CA LEU A 56 16.16 -3.69 8.37
C LEU A 56 16.01 -4.24 6.94
N HIS A 57 16.79 -3.76 5.97
CA HIS A 57 16.58 -4.00 4.53
C HIS A 57 16.44 -5.49 4.14
N ASN A 58 17.11 -6.40 4.86
CA ASN A 58 16.98 -7.84 4.62
C ASN A 58 15.60 -8.42 4.97
N TYR A 59 14.89 -7.79 5.90
CA TYR A 59 13.58 -8.22 6.38
C TYR A 59 12.43 -7.48 5.72
N VAL A 60 12.67 -6.24 5.26
CA VAL A 60 11.66 -5.42 4.60
C VAL A 60 11.50 -5.89 3.15
N ARG A 61 10.26 -5.87 2.65
CA ARG A 61 9.93 -6.10 1.23
C ARG A 61 9.23 -4.91 0.63
N ILE A 62 8.41 -4.23 1.42
CA ILE A 62 7.69 -3.02 1.02
C ILE A 62 7.91 -1.96 2.09
N ALA A 63 8.22 -0.72 1.69
CA ALA A 63 8.39 0.39 2.62
C ALA A 63 7.66 1.64 2.14
N LEU A 64 7.12 2.41 3.08
CA LEU A 64 6.59 3.74 2.77
C LEU A 64 7.75 4.70 2.48
N TRP A 65 7.72 5.37 1.35
CA TRP A 65 8.69 6.42 1.08
C TRP A 65 8.39 7.65 1.96
N PRO A 66 9.39 8.35 2.52
CA PRO A 66 9.14 9.56 3.30
C PRO A 66 8.51 10.68 2.47
N ASP A 67 7.45 11.31 3.00
CA ASP A 67 6.71 12.38 2.33
C ASP A 67 7.64 13.49 1.80
N TYR A 68 7.43 13.88 0.54
CA TYR A 68 8.12 14.98 -0.15
C TYR A 68 9.66 14.85 -0.28
N ILE A 69 10.27 13.74 0.15
CA ILE A 69 11.72 13.58 0.09
C ILE A 69 12.13 13.11 -1.30
N LYS A 70 12.83 13.94 -2.07
CA LYS A 70 13.37 13.49 -3.37
C LYS A 70 14.45 12.40 -3.19
N PRO A 71 14.56 11.39 -4.08
CA PRO A 71 15.59 10.34 -3.99
C PRO A 71 17.00 10.90 -3.88
N LYS A 72 17.36 11.94 -4.64
CA LYS A 72 18.65 12.65 -4.48
C LYS A 72 18.94 13.18 -3.06
N VAL A 73 17.91 13.52 -2.28
CA VAL A 73 18.06 13.96 -0.88
C VAL A 73 18.30 12.75 0.02
N ALA A 74 17.52 11.68 -0.17
CA ALA A 74 17.70 10.42 0.57
C ALA A 74 19.09 9.82 0.34
N ALA A 75 19.62 9.90 -0.89
CA ALA A 75 20.96 9.43 -1.26
C ALA A 75 22.11 10.13 -0.51
N LYS A 76 21.88 11.34 0.02
CA LYS A 76 22.87 12.04 0.88
C LYS A 76 22.94 11.46 2.30
N ILE A 77 21.96 10.65 2.68
CA ILE A 77 21.81 10.11 4.05
C ILE A 77 22.14 8.61 4.07
N VAL A 78 21.71 7.88 3.05
CA VAL A 78 21.87 6.43 2.94
C VAL A 78 22.29 6.03 1.52
N LYS A 79 22.99 4.89 1.41
CA LYS A 79 23.26 4.25 0.12
C LYS A 79 21.97 3.58 -0.37
N LEU A 80 21.30 4.18 -1.35
CA LEU A 80 20.02 3.67 -1.88
C LEU A 80 20.15 2.27 -2.50
N ASP A 81 21.32 1.90 -3.02
CA ASP A 81 21.58 0.56 -3.57
C ASP A 81 21.33 -0.56 -2.54
N LEU A 82 21.53 -0.30 -1.25
CA LEU A 82 21.24 -1.27 -0.18
C LEU A 82 19.74 -1.56 -0.05
N LEU A 83 18.89 -0.71 -0.62
CA LEU A 83 17.42 -0.81 -0.56
C LEU A 83 16.84 -1.36 -1.86
N ARG A 84 17.67 -1.83 -2.81
CA ARG A 84 17.23 -2.23 -4.16
C ARG A 84 16.15 -3.32 -4.18
N ASN A 85 16.15 -4.20 -3.17
CA ASN A 85 15.19 -5.29 -3.04
C ASN A 85 13.88 -4.88 -2.34
N ILE A 86 13.72 -3.60 -2.03
CA ILE A 86 12.52 -3.04 -1.41
C ILE A 86 11.69 -2.34 -2.48
N VAL A 87 10.39 -2.66 -2.51
CA VAL A 87 9.41 -1.91 -3.30
C VAL A 87 8.92 -0.73 -2.46
N PHE A 88 8.93 0.47 -3.03
CA PHE A 88 8.52 1.67 -2.30
C PHE A 88 7.06 2.03 -2.58
N VAL A 89 6.30 2.34 -1.53
CA VAL A 89 5.01 3.01 -1.66
C VAL A 89 5.26 4.50 -1.52
N VAL A 90 5.07 5.29 -2.58
CA VAL A 90 5.27 6.75 -2.57
C VAL A 90 3.93 7.42 -2.24
N PRO A 91 3.78 8.06 -1.07
CA PRO A 91 2.57 8.83 -0.78
C PRO A 91 2.44 10.00 -1.74
N VAL A 92 1.32 10.08 -2.45
CA VAL A 92 1.02 11.18 -3.38
C VAL A 92 0.05 12.11 -2.66
N HIS A 93 0.53 13.27 -2.21
CA HIS A 93 -0.31 14.31 -1.60
C HIS A 93 -0.70 15.38 -2.62
N SER A 94 0.16 15.62 -3.59
CA SER A 94 -0.14 16.38 -4.80
C SER A 94 0.23 15.55 -6.02
N LEU A 95 -0.42 15.78 -7.17
CA LEU A 95 -0.06 15.09 -8.42
C LEU A 95 1.40 15.36 -8.83
N ASN A 96 2.03 16.42 -8.32
CA ASN A 96 3.46 16.66 -8.51
C ASN A 96 4.35 15.62 -7.80
N ASP A 97 3.88 14.99 -6.71
CA ASP A 97 4.66 13.99 -5.96
C ASP A 97 4.91 12.71 -6.78
N ILE A 98 4.20 12.54 -7.89
CA ILE A 98 4.43 11.47 -8.87
C ILE A 98 5.90 11.50 -9.36
N GLU A 99 6.51 12.69 -9.47
CA GLU A 99 7.92 12.85 -9.87
C GLU A 99 8.88 12.04 -8.96
N ILE A 100 8.53 11.87 -7.68
CA ILE A 100 9.35 11.12 -6.71
C ILE A 100 9.34 9.63 -7.07
N GLY A 101 8.17 9.11 -7.44
CA GLY A 101 8.02 7.73 -7.91
C GLY A 101 8.76 7.50 -9.22
N GLU A 102 8.61 8.39 -10.19
CA GLU A 102 9.30 8.30 -11.48
C GLU A 102 10.84 8.37 -11.30
N GLU A 103 11.35 9.22 -10.41
CA GLU A 103 12.78 9.30 -10.10
C GLU A 103 13.28 7.97 -9.47
N LEU A 104 12.50 7.32 -8.60
CA LEU A 104 12.83 6.00 -8.05
C LEU A 104 12.79 4.89 -9.12
N GLU A 105 11.76 4.88 -9.96
CA GLU A 105 11.63 3.91 -11.06
C GLU A 105 12.81 4.06 -12.04
N SER A 106 13.19 5.29 -12.38
CA SER A 106 14.34 5.58 -13.26
C SER A 106 15.68 5.06 -12.70
N GLN A 107 15.77 4.93 -11.37
CA GLN A 107 16.92 4.37 -10.69
C GLN A 107 16.85 2.85 -10.61
N GLY A 108 15.73 2.21 -10.96
CA GLY A 108 15.53 0.76 -10.95
C GLY A 108 14.86 0.21 -9.69
N PHE A 109 14.14 1.04 -8.93
CA PHE A 109 13.31 0.59 -7.81
C PHE A 109 11.91 0.18 -8.29
N GLY A 110 11.31 -0.81 -7.63
CA GLY A 110 9.87 -1.04 -7.75
C GLY A 110 9.11 0.03 -6.98
N VAL A 111 8.03 0.55 -7.56
CA VAL A 111 7.22 1.62 -6.96
C VAL A 111 5.73 1.29 -7.03
N PHE A 112 5.04 1.55 -5.92
CA PHE A 112 3.61 1.79 -5.91
C PHE A 112 3.34 3.28 -5.67
N TYR A 113 2.41 3.85 -6.42
CA TYR A 113 1.89 5.19 -6.17
C TYR A 113 0.77 5.11 -5.12
N GLY A 114 0.95 5.81 -4.01
CA GLY A 114 0.10 5.75 -2.83
C GLY A 114 -1.03 6.79 -2.84
N TYR A 115 -2.27 6.33 -2.92
CA TYR A 115 -3.48 7.15 -2.79
C TYR A 115 -3.91 7.23 -1.32
N ALA A 116 -3.97 8.44 -0.76
CA ALA A 116 -4.52 8.66 0.58
C ALA A 116 -6.07 8.64 0.55
N SER A 117 -6.70 7.80 1.37
CA SER A 117 -8.18 7.71 1.39
C SER A 117 -8.83 9.02 1.85
N ASP A 118 -8.28 9.61 2.90
CA ASP A 118 -8.76 10.84 3.53
C ASP A 118 -8.29 12.07 2.74
N GLU A 119 -9.27 12.82 2.22
CA GLU A 119 -9.08 13.99 1.36
C GLU A 119 -8.23 15.08 2.01
N LYS A 120 -8.16 15.19 3.35
CA LYS A 120 -7.30 16.21 3.98
C LYS A 120 -5.81 16.03 3.68
N TYR A 121 -5.42 14.84 3.22
CA TYR A 121 -4.03 14.50 2.90
C TYR A 121 -3.73 14.57 1.40
N ARG A 122 -4.65 15.05 0.55
CA ARG A 122 -4.40 15.20 -0.89
C ARG A 122 -5.13 16.38 -1.51
N ASP A 123 -4.59 16.93 -2.60
CA ASP A 123 -5.19 18.06 -3.34
C ASP A 123 -5.91 17.65 -4.63
N TYR A 124 -6.05 16.35 -4.88
CA TYR A 124 -6.62 15.76 -6.10
C TYR A 124 -7.69 14.72 -5.76
N SER A 125 -8.59 14.42 -6.69
CA SER A 125 -9.64 13.39 -6.58
C SER A 125 -9.14 11.98 -6.96
N LEU A 126 -9.87 10.95 -6.53
CA LEU A 126 -9.60 9.57 -6.97
C LEU A 126 -9.58 9.45 -8.51
N SER A 127 -10.52 10.09 -9.20
CA SER A 127 -10.59 10.06 -10.66
C SER A 127 -9.34 10.66 -11.32
N GLU A 128 -8.83 11.77 -10.79
CA GLU A 128 -7.60 12.39 -11.29
C GLU A 128 -6.41 11.46 -11.06
N PHE A 129 -6.28 10.90 -9.85
CA PHE A 129 -5.24 9.93 -9.53
C PHE A 129 -5.23 8.73 -10.48
N LEU A 130 -6.40 8.10 -10.69
CA LEU A 130 -6.53 6.94 -11.57
C LEU A 130 -6.28 7.29 -13.06
N THR A 131 -6.53 8.53 -13.44
CA THR A 131 -6.29 9.00 -14.82
C THR A 131 -4.80 9.19 -15.07
N VAL A 132 -4.09 9.80 -14.12
CA VAL A 132 -2.67 10.15 -14.26
C VAL A 132 -1.76 8.94 -14.01
N ILE A 133 -2.04 8.14 -12.98
CA ILE A 133 -1.18 6.99 -12.63
C ILE A 133 -1.36 5.84 -13.60
N LYS A 134 -0.29 5.50 -14.33
CA LYS A 134 -0.22 4.32 -15.21
C LYS A 134 0.40 3.09 -14.55
N GLY A 135 1.17 3.29 -13.48
CA GLY A 135 1.85 2.22 -12.75
C GLY A 135 0.99 1.52 -11.70
N ASP A 136 1.69 0.78 -10.84
CA ASP A 136 1.06 0.07 -9.73
C ASP A 136 0.57 1.04 -8.66
N LYS A 137 -0.62 0.76 -8.12
CA LYS A 137 -1.35 1.64 -7.20
C LYS A 137 -1.46 1.02 -5.83
N TRP A 138 -1.25 1.83 -4.79
CA TRP A 138 -1.41 1.45 -3.39
C TRP A 138 -2.46 2.30 -2.69
N TYR A 139 -3.41 1.68 -2.00
CA TYR A 139 -4.43 2.39 -1.26
C TYR A 139 -3.98 2.54 0.20
N LEU A 140 -3.73 3.77 0.64
CA LEU A 140 -3.14 4.06 1.94
C LEU A 140 -4.18 4.06 3.06
N GLY A 141 -3.89 3.35 4.16
CA GLY A 141 -4.58 3.52 5.44
C GLY A 141 -6.02 2.99 5.52
N VAL A 142 -6.33 1.87 4.85
CA VAL A 142 -7.68 1.29 4.86
C VAL A 142 -8.14 0.98 6.28
N SER A 143 -9.24 1.63 6.70
CA SER A 143 -9.80 1.53 8.04
C SER A 143 -11.25 1.04 8.07
N SER A 144 -11.89 0.97 6.90
CA SER A 144 -13.30 0.61 6.76
C SER A 144 -13.56 -0.33 5.59
N LYS A 145 -14.70 -1.04 5.64
CA LYS A 145 -15.18 -1.87 4.52
C LYS A 145 -15.50 -1.04 3.27
N ARG A 146 -15.84 0.24 3.43
CA ARG A 146 -16.10 1.17 2.32
C ARG A 146 -14.82 1.45 1.54
N GLU A 147 -13.75 1.80 2.24
CA GLU A 147 -12.43 2.04 1.64
C GLU A 147 -11.86 0.76 1.00
N LEU A 148 -12.02 -0.39 1.67
CA LEU A 148 -11.64 -1.68 1.07
C LEU A 148 -12.40 -1.92 -0.25
N LYS A 149 -13.71 -1.69 -0.29
CA LYS A 149 -14.51 -1.82 -1.51
C LYS A 149 -14.05 -0.85 -2.60
N GLU A 150 -13.72 0.40 -2.24
CA GLU A 150 -13.20 1.39 -3.18
C GLU A 150 -11.87 0.95 -3.80
N ALA A 151 -10.93 0.44 -2.98
CA ALA A 151 -9.65 -0.09 -3.45
C ALA A 151 -9.84 -1.26 -4.42
N LEU A 152 -10.77 -2.18 -4.10
CA LEU A 152 -11.06 -3.35 -4.94
C LEU A 152 -11.66 -2.91 -6.30
N VAL A 153 -12.76 -2.13 -6.28
CA VAL A 153 -13.47 -1.66 -7.49
C VAL A 153 -12.54 -0.90 -8.45
N ASN A 154 -11.59 -0.13 -7.90
CA ASN A 154 -10.65 0.65 -8.69
C ASN A 154 -9.34 -0.09 -9.00
N ASN A 155 -9.29 -1.41 -8.77
CA ASN A 155 -8.17 -2.29 -9.13
C ASN A 155 -6.81 -1.84 -8.58
N PHE A 156 -6.77 -1.45 -7.31
CA PHE A 156 -5.52 -1.20 -6.62
C PHE A 156 -4.67 -2.48 -6.53
N ASN A 157 -3.36 -2.35 -6.68
CA ASN A 157 -2.42 -3.47 -6.65
C ASN A 157 -2.08 -3.87 -5.22
N GLY A 158 -2.06 -2.90 -4.30
CA GLY A 158 -1.86 -3.13 -2.87
C GLY A 158 -2.60 -2.14 -2.00
N LEU A 159 -2.60 -2.40 -0.71
CA LEU A 159 -3.14 -1.51 0.31
C LEU A 159 -2.47 -1.78 1.66
N ASP A 160 -2.48 -0.80 2.57
CA ASP A 160 -2.21 -1.06 3.97
C ASP A 160 -3.49 -0.95 4.80
N VAL A 161 -3.62 -1.86 5.78
CA VAL A 161 -4.80 -1.91 6.65
C VAL A 161 -4.45 -1.43 8.05
N THR A 162 -5.37 -0.67 8.63
CA THR A 162 -5.34 -0.35 10.05
C THR A 162 -6.12 -1.40 10.84
N GLY A 163 -5.88 -1.47 12.15
CA GLY A 163 -6.66 -2.35 13.03
C GLY A 163 -8.17 -2.08 12.97
N TYR A 164 -8.60 -0.86 12.66
CA TYR A 164 -10.02 -0.47 12.64
C TYR A 164 -10.85 -1.25 11.61
N LEU A 165 -10.20 -1.77 10.56
CA LEU A 165 -10.86 -2.65 9.58
C LEU A 165 -11.44 -3.91 10.23
N PHE A 166 -10.85 -4.35 11.34
CA PHE A 166 -11.19 -5.57 12.07
C PHE A 166 -12.10 -5.32 13.29
N GLY A 167 -12.89 -4.24 13.24
CA GLY A 167 -13.91 -3.95 14.25
C GLY A 167 -13.40 -3.18 15.46
N ARG A 168 -14.10 -3.33 16.59
CA ARG A 168 -13.83 -2.59 17.83
C ARG A 168 -12.59 -3.12 18.56
N ASN A 169 -12.19 -2.44 19.63
CA ASN A 169 -11.01 -2.87 20.40
C ASN A 169 -11.20 -4.26 21.02
N GLU A 170 -12.41 -4.57 21.47
CA GLU A 170 -12.77 -5.86 22.06
C GLU A 170 -12.67 -6.98 21.02
N ASP A 171 -13.13 -6.72 19.80
CA ASP A 171 -13.08 -7.66 18.69
C ASP A 171 -11.64 -8.05 18.32
N ARG A 172 -10.73 -7.07 18.39
CA ARG A 172 -9.29 -7.23 18.11
C ARG A 172 -8.53 -7.94 19.23
N LYS A 173 -9.11 -8.05 20.42
CA LYS A 173 -8.54 -8.79 21.56
C LYS A 173 -8.97 -10.25 21.59
N ASP A 174 -9.98 -10.65 20.80
CA ASP A 174 -10.39 -12.04 20.64
C ASP A 174 -9.61 -12.68 19.47
N PRO A 175 -8.67 -13.60 19.74
CA PRO A 175 -7.86 -14.26 18.71
C PRO A 175 -8.70 -14.97 17.65
N LYS A 176 -9.77 -15.67 18.04
CA LYS A 176 -10.59 -16.47 17.12
C LYS A 176 -11.40 -15.55 16.20
N LYS A 177 -11.93 -14.47 16.77
CA LYS A 177 -12.66 -13.48 15.98
C LYS A 177 -11.74 -12.76 15.00
N LEU A 178 -10.56 -12.34 15.45
CA LEU A 178 -9.57 -11.70 14.60
C LEU A 178 -9.10 -12.60 13.46
N GLN A 179 -8.83 -13.87 13.76
CA GLN A 179 -8.51 -14.89 12.77
C GLN A 179 -9.60 -14.98 11.70
N LYS A 180 -10.87 -15.13 12.12
CA LYS A 180 -12.02 -15.21 11.19
C LYS A 180 -12.13 -13.99 10.28
N MET A 181 -11.93 -12.78 10.82
CA MET A 181 -11.98 -11.55 10.03
C MET A 181 -10.82 -11.45 9.03
N LEU A 182 -9.62 -11.90 9.41
CA LEU A 182 -8.47 -11.99 8.50
C LEU A 182 -8.71 -13.00 7.36
N THR A 183 -9.23 -14.19 7.68
CA THR A 183 -9.61 -15.19 6.67
C THR A 183 -10.64 -14.62 5.69
N GLU A 184 -11.63 -13.89 6.19
CA GLU A 184 -12.65 -13.27 5.34
C GLU A 184 -12.05 -12.19 4.42
N LEU A 185 -11.16 -11.35 4.95
CA LEU A 185 -10.44 -10.34 4.18
C LEU A 185 -9.63 -10.98 3.04
N LEU A 186 -8.85 -12.03 3.36
CA LEU A 186 -8.06 -12.76 2.38
C LEU A 186 -8.93 -13.40 1.30
N ARG A 187 -10.07 -13.98 1.68
CA ARG A 187 -11.02 -14.55 0.73
C ARG A 187 -11.61 -13.48 -0.20
N ILE A 188 -11.86 -12.27 0.29
CA ILE A 188 -12.33 -11.15 -0.54
C ILE A 188 -11.24 -10.74 -1.54
N ILE A 189 -9.99 -10.62 -1.08
CA ILE A 189 -8.86 -10.17 -1.88
C ILE A 189 -8.39 -11.21 -2.91
N SER A 190 -8.56 -12.50 -2.61
CA SER A 190 -8.16 -13.60 -3.49
C SER A 190 -9.18 -13.91 -4.59
N LYS A 191 -10.40 -13.36 -4.51
CA LYS A 191 -11.41 -13.58 -5.56
C LYS A 191 -10.97 -12.89 -6.85
N PRO A 192 -11.07 -13.56 -8.01
CA PRO A 192 -10.94 -12.90 -9.29
C PRO A 192 -11.94 -11.74 -9.35
N GLN A 193 -11.42 -10.52 -9.47
CA GLN A 193 -12.26 -9.34 -9.63
C GLN A 193 -12.73 -9.28 -11.09
N GLY A 194 -13.63 -10.19 -11.45
CA GLY A 194 -14.30 -10.15 -12.74
C GLY A 194 -15.06 -8.83 -12.86
N ARG A 195 -14.69 -7.99 -13.83
CA ARG A 195 -15.59 -6.95 -14.32
C ARG A 195 -16.90 -7.62 -14.70
N GLN A 196 -18.01 -7.21 -14.07
CA GLN A 196 -19.32 -7.52 -14.61
C GLN A 196 -19.42 -6.74 -15.93
N LEU A 197 -19.21 -7.43 -17.05
CA LEU A 197 -19.41 -6.86 -18.38
C LEU A 197 -20.88 -6.44 -18.47
N SER A 198 -21.12 -5.19 -18.83
CA SER A 198 -22.45 -4.71 -19.16
C SER A 198 -22.84 -5.19 -20.56
N LEU A 199 -24.14 -5.25 -20.88
CA LEU A 199 -24.58 -5.51 -22.26
C LEU A 199 -23.99 -4.51 -23.27
N TYR A 200 -23.61 -3.31 -22.81
CA TYR A 200 -22.95 -2.29 -23.61
C TYR A 200 -21.54 -2.72 -24.06
N ASP A 201 -20.80 -3.44 -23.21
CA ASP A 201 -19.48 -4.00 -23.53
C ASP A 201 -19.56 -5.13 -24.58
N PHE A 202 -20.74 -5.74 -24.75
CA PHE A 202 -21.00 -6.74 -25.79
C PHE A 202 -21.36 -6.10 -27.14
N SER A 203 -22.11 -5.00 -27.14
CA SER A 203 -22.54 -4.31 -28.38
C SER A 203 -21.36 -3.68 -29.13
N SER A 204 -20.41 -3.10 -28.40
CA SER A 204 -19.21 -2.46 -28.98
C SER A 204 -18.28 -3.44 -29.70
N LYS A 205 -18.22 -4.71 -29.26
CA LYS A 205 -17.43 -5.77 -29.92
C LYS A 205 -18.08 -6.35 -31.18
N LEU A 206 -19.41 -6.34 -31.28
CA LEU A 206 -20.12 -6.80 -32.47
C LEU A 206 -20.09 -5.76 -33.61
N GLY A 207 -19.99 -4.48 -33.27
CA GLY A 207 -19.84 -3.39 -34.25
C GLY A 207 -18.48 -3.37 -34.96
N SER A 208 -17.41 -3.87 -34.33
CA SER A 208 -16.06 -3.90 -34.92
C SER A 208 -15.78 -5.13 -35.79
N LEU A 209 -16.66 -6.14 -35.78
CA LEU A 209 -16.59 -7.32 -36.65
C LEU A 209 -17.39 -7.17 -37.95
N ARG A 210 -18.03 -6.00 -38.16
CA ARG A 210 -18.72 -5.62 -39.40
C ARG A 210 -18.07 -4.39 -40.02
N ARG A 211 -16.81 -4.49 -40.41
CA ARG A 211 -16.20 -3.69 -41.49
C ARG A 211 -15.20 -4.55 -42.25
#